data_AF-A0A966FMK7-F1
#
_entry.id   AF-A0A966FMK7-F1
#
_cell.length_a   1.000
_cell.length_b   1.000
_cell.length_c   1.000
_cell.angle_alpha   90.00
_cell.angle_beta   90.00
_cell.angle_gamma   90.00
#
_symmetry.space_group_name_H-M   'P 1'
#
loop_
_entity.id
_entity.type
_entity.pdbx_description
1 polymer ?
#
loop_
_entity_poly.entity_id
_entity_poly.type
_entity_poly.pdbx_seq_one_letter_code
_entity_poly.pdbx_strand_id
1 'polypeptide(L)'
;MEKRDTPHKIDLLFQKIEKLESRIARVEKIINKYFPFSIDTILKEKGYEIIKEGDFNLFPFSNDQVFFENLKSYFFRRTIIDVLKLGEIDRDQLQILEEKWSPSVIDYLPLLEKSKIIRKVGNKFKSNYTFEYSGVILEWFIAKSLKDNFGLESKFAVKLKNLKSGGDLDIIALIGPKILTIECKESPPNNIPVSELKSIVKRVESFKPDFFIFVVDTTLSIKRNIIDNISWILKLSPLSIKQGIYKFSESWFVINAKRDLLKNLSFVIKSMT
;
A
#
# COMPACT_ATOMS: atom_id res chain seq x y z
N MET A 1 -51.88 -22.66 -27.14
CA MET A 1 -51.04 -21.43 -27.18
C MET A 1 -51.24 -20.68 -25.87
N GLU A 2 -50.37 -20.95 -24.90
CA GLU A 2 -50.34 -20.31 -23.58
C GLU A 2 -49.87 -18.86 -23.72
N LYS A 3 -50.78 -17.90 -23.53
CA LYS A 3 -50.46 -16.49 -23.30
C LYS A 3 -51.55 -15.93 -22.39
N ARG A 4 -51.33 -15.94 -21.07
CA ARG A 4 -51.99 -15.08 -20.06
C ARG A 4 -51.63 -15.54 -18.64
N ASP A 5 -50.39 -15.31 -18.22
CA ASP A 5 -50.03 -15.35 -16.78
C ASP A 5 -48.79 -14.51 -16.45
N THR A 6 -48.32 -13.72 -17.42
CA THR A 6 -47.04 -12.99 -17.37
C THR A 6 -47.11 -11.69 -16.56
N PRO A 7 -48.15 -10.85 -16.68
CA PRO A 7 -48.20 -9.57 -15.96
C PRO A 7 -48.26 -9.75 -14.44
N HIS A 8 -49.08 -10.70 -13.98
CA HIS A 8 -49.26 -10.94 -12.54
C HIS A 8 -48.00 -11.53 -11.89
N LYS A 9 -47.26 -12.39 -12.60
CA LYS A 9 -45.95 -12.89 -12.15
C LYS A 9 -44.90 -11.79 -12.09
N ILE A 10 -44.93 -10.84 -13.02
CA ILE A 10 -44.03 -9.68 -13.04
C ILE A 10 -44.31 -8.77 -11.83
N ASP A 11 -45.57 -8.47 -11.53
CA ASP A 11 -45.95 -7.66 -10.35
C ASP A 11 -45.54 -8.34 -9.04
N LEU A 12 -45.72 -9.65 -8.94
CA LEU A 12 -45.30 -10.43 -7.78
C LEU A 12 -43.77 -10.44 -7.60
N LEU A 13 -43.02 -10.42 -8.70
CA LEU A 13 -41.56 -10.31 -8.69
C LEU A 13 -41.12 -8.92 -8.23
N PHE A 14 -41.74 -7.84 -8.71
CA PHE A 14 -41.43 -6.49 -8.26
C PHE A 14 -41.69 -6.31 -6.75
N GLN A 15 -42.82 -6.80 -6.24
CA GLN A 15 -43.09 -6.76 -4.80
C GLN A 15 -42.07 -7.56 -3.98
N LYS A 16 -41.57 -8.69 -4.52
CA LYS A 16 -40.50 -9.45 -3.88
C LYS A 16 -39.16 -8.69 -3.90
N ILE A 17 -38.83 -8.01 -5.00
CA ILE A 17 -37.62 -7.19 -5.13
C ILE A 17 -37.66 -6.06 -4.12
N GLU A 18 -38.73 -5.26 -4.06
CA GLU A 18 -38.85 -4.15 -3.09
C GLU A 18 -38.75 -4.64 -1.64
N LYS A 19 -39.36 -5.79 -1.33
CA LYS A 19 -39.27 -6.40 0.00
C LYS A 19 -37.85 -6.89 0.32
N LEU A 20 -37.12 -7.41 -0.66
CA LEU A 20 -35.72 -7.82 -0.49
C LEU A 20 -34.81 -6.61 -0.32
N GLU A 21 -34.95 -5.57 -1.15
CA GLU A 21 -34.21 -4.31 -1.04
C GLU A 21 -34.42 -3.66 0.34
N SER A 22 -35.67 -3.62 0.82
CA SER A 22 -35.98 -3.11 2.16
C SER A 22 -35.34 -3.93 3.28
N ARG A 23 -35.24 -5.26 3.11
CA ARG A 23 -34.56 -6.14 4.08
C ARG A 23 -33.05 -5.96 4.03
N ILE A 24 -32.47 -5.85 2.84
CA ILE A 24 -31.04 -5.56 2.63
C ILE A 24 -30.70 -4.24 3.32
N ALA A 25 -31.44 -3.17 3.06
CA ALA A 25 -31.22 -1.87 3.67
C ALA A 25 -31.29 -1.91 5.22
N ARG A 26 -32.21 -2.70 5.81
CA ARG A 26 -32.25 -2.90 7.26
C ARG A 26 -31.04 -3.65 7.79
N VAL A 27 -30.61 -4.70 7.09
CA VAL A 27 -29.43 -5.48 7.45
C VAL A 27 -28.18 -4.62 7.36
N GLU A 28 -27.99 -3.87 6.27
CA GLU A 28 -26.91 -2.89 6.11
C GLU A 28 -26.91 -1.84 7.23
N LYS A 29 -28.08 -1.34 7.63
CA LYS A 29 -28.18 -0.38 8.74
C LYS A 29 -27.76 -0.98 10.08
N ILE A 30 -28.10 -2.23 10.35
CA ILE A 30 -27.67 -2.94 11.57
C ILE A 30 -26.17 -3.24 11.50
N ILE A 31 -25.72 -3.76 10.37
CA ILE A 31 -24.32 -4.05 10.06
C ILE A 31 -23.46 -2.79 10.29
N ASN A 32 -23.78 -1.66 9.66
CA ASN A 32 -23.05 -0.40 9.83
C ASN A 32 -23.14 0.18 11.26
N LYS A 33 -24.22 -0.12 12.01
CA LYS A 33 -24.38 0.33 13.40
C LYS A 33 -23.52 -0.46 14.38
N TYR A 34 -23.32 -1.76 14.15
CA TYR A 34 -22.63 -2.66 15.07
C TYR A 34 -21.23 -3.07 14.60
N PHE A 35 -20.92 -2.79 13.35
CA PHE A 35 -19.63 -3.03 12.73
C PHE A 35 -19.32 -1.79 11.88
N PRO A 36 -18.60 -0.79 12.42
CA PRO A 36 -18.13 0.32 11.61
C PRO A 36 -17.15 -0.24 10.56
N PHE A 37 -17.60 -0.43 9.32
CA PHE A 37 -16.77 -1.03 8.27
C PHE A 37 -15.82 -0.06 7.59
N SER A 38 -15.86 1.24 7.93
CA SER A 38 -14.96 2.21 7.31
C SER A 38 -13.84 2.66 8.24
N ILE A 39 -12.69 2.91 7.63
CA ILE A 39 -11.51 3.42 8.32
C ILE A 39 -11.85 4.73 9.02
N ASP A 40 -12.61 5.62 8.37
CA ASP A 40 -13.02 6.90 8.94
C ASP A 40 -13.81 6.75 10.24
N THR A 41 -14.73 5.78 10.29
CA THR A 41 -15.57 5.56 11.48
C THR A 41 -14.74 5.02 12.63
N ILE A 42 -13.91 4.01 12.38
CA ILE A 42 -13.04 3.41 13.41
C ILE A 42 -12.01 4.43 13.93
N LEU A 43 -11.41 5.24 13.05
CA LEU A 43 -10.47 6.28 13.45
C LEU A 43 -11.15 7.33 14.33
N LYS A 44 -12.37 7.76 13.98
CA LYS A 44 -13.16 8.71 14.77
C LYS A 44 -13.48 8.17 16.16
N GLU A 45 -13.84 6.90 16.28
CA GLU A 45 -14.05 6.22 17.57
C GLU A 45 -12.76 6.17 18.42
N LYS A 46 -11.59 6.04 17.78
CA LYS A 46 -10.28 6.15 18.42
C LYS A 46 -9.84 7.60 18.70
N GLY A 47 -10.65 8.61 18.36
CA GLY A 47 -10.36 10.03 18.60
C GLY A 47 -9.49 10.70 17.53
N TYR A 48 -9.32 10.07 16.37
CA TYR A 48 -8.57 10.58 15.23
C TYR A 48 -9.50 11.10 14.14
N GLU A 49 -9.00 12.07 13.37
CA GLU A 49 -9.69 12.65 12.21
C GLU A 49 -8.70 12.69 11.05
N ILE A 50 -9.08 12.17 9.89
CA ILE A 50 -8.25 12.28 8.67
C ILE A 50 -8.35 13.72 8.16
N ILE A 51 -7.21 14.40 8.08
CA ILE A 51 -7.10 15.76 7.52
C ILE A 51 -6.70 15.70 6.04
N LYS A 52 -5.91 14.69 5.67
CA LYS A 52 -5.44 14.48 4.30
C LYS A 52 -5.21 13.00 4.07
N GLU A 53 -5.45 12.53 2.86
CA GLU A 53 -5.07 11.21 2.38
C GLU A 53 -4.64 11.29 0.92
N GLY A 54 -3.97 10.25 0.45
CA GLY A 54 -3.62 10.07 -0.96
C GLY A 54 -4.85 9.76 -1.81
N ASP A 55 -4.85 10.27 -3.04
CA ASP A 55 -5.88 9.96 -4.02
C ASP A 55 -5.47 8.73 -4.85
N PHE A 56 -6.29 7.69 -4.90
CA PHE A 56 -6.01 6.54 -5.76
C PHE A 56 -5.94 6.89 -7.25
N ASN A 57 -6.48 8.04 -7.67
CA ASN A 57 -6.39 8.60 -9.02
C ASN A 57 -5.28 9.64 -9.18
N LEU A 58 -4.42 9.83 -8.15
CA LEU A 58 -3.31 10.79 -8.16
C LEU A 58 -2.43 10.64 -9.40
N PHE A 59 -2.26 9.40 -9.84
CA PHE A 59 -1.45 9.09 -10.99
C PHE A 59 -2.32 8.79 -12.22
N PRO A 60 -1.96 9.31 -13.41
CA PRO A 60 -2.70 9.05 -14.64
C PRO A 60 -2.63 7.58 -15.07
N PHE A 61 -1.73 6.79 -14.46
CA PHE A 61 -1.60 5.35 -14.65
C PHE A 61 -2.46 4.52 -13.68
N SER A 62 -3.32 5.13 -12.87
CA SER A 62 -4.02 4.41 -11.80
C SER A 62 -4.90 3.25 -12.26
N ASN A 63 -5.33 3.27 -13.53
CA ASN A 63 -6.09 2.21 -14.18
C ASN A 63 -5.27 1.39 -15.20
N ASP A 64 -3.96 1.64 -15.32
CA ASP A 64 -3.08 0.90 -16.22
C ASP A 64 -2.61 -0.40 -15.55
N GLN A 65 -3.24 -1.51 -15.92
CA GLN A 65 -2.90 -2.84 -15.42
C GLN A 65 -1.44 -3.21 -15.73
N VAL A 66 -0.91 -2.82 -16.90
CA VAL A 66 0.47 -3.15 -17.29
C VAL A 66 1.45 -2.44 -16.36
N PHE A 67 1.17 -1.17 -16.04
CA PHE A 67 1.97 -0.43 -15.08
C PHE A 67 1.94 -1.07 -13.68
N PHE A 68 0.74 -1.43 -13.20
CA PHE A 68 0.55 -2.09 -11.91
C PHE A 68 1.28 -3.45 -11.83
N GLU A 69 1.23 -4.26 -12.90
CA GLU A 69 1.95 -5.53 -12.95
C GLU A 69 3.48 -5.33 -12.89
N ASN A 70 4.00 -4.30 -13.58
CA ASN A 70 5.43 -3.97 -13.52
C ASN A 70 5.87 -3.49 -12.13
N LEU A 71 5.00 -2.78 -11.39
CA LEU A 71 5.28 -2.38 -10.00
C LEU A 71 5.49 -3.55 -9.05
N LYS A 72 5.13 -4.79 -9.40
CA LYS A 72 5.49 -5.98 -8.61
C LYS A 72 7.00 -6.25 -8.64
N SER A 73 7.69 -5.85 -9.71
CA SER A 73 9.14 -5.96 -9.85
C SER A 73 9.86 -4.94 -8.98
N TYR A 74 10.77 -5.42 -8.14
CA TYR A 74 11.69 -4.56 -7.38
C TYR A 74 12.51 -3.65 -8.31
N PHE A 75 13.05 -4.20 -9.41
CA PHE A 75 13.88 -3.44 -10.34
C PHE A 75 13.12 -2.30 -11.02
N PHE A 76 11.84 -2.51 -11.34
CA PHE A 76 10.99 -1.48 -11.91
C PHE A 76 10.75 -0.34 -10.92
N ARG A 77 10.39 -0.65 -9.66
CA ARG A 77 10.24 0.36 -8.59
C ARG A 77 11.53 1.14 -8.38
N ARG A 78 12.68 0.45 -8.35
CA ARG A 78 13.99 1.09 -8.24
C ARG A 78 14.34 2.00 -9.42
N THR A 79 13.96 1.61 -10.63
CA THR A 79 14.13 2.44 -11.82
C THR A 79 13.31 3.72 -11.69
N ILE A 80 12.04 3.63 -11.29
CA ILE A 80 11.20 4.81 -11.05
C ILE A 80 11.86 5.75 -10.02
N ILE A 81 12.28 5.23 -8.87
CA ILE A 81 12.92 6.03 -7.81
C ILE A 81 14.13 6.80 -8.38
N ASP A 82 15.01 6.15 -9.13
CA ASP A 82 16.19 6.80 -9.68
C ASP A 82 15.84 7.77 -10.82
N VAL A 83 14.84 7.47 -11.65
CA VAL A 83 14.29 8.38 -12.68
C VAL A 83 13.78 9.67 -12.03
N LEU A 84 12.98 9.56 -10.96
CA LEU A 84 12.46 10.72 -10.24
C LEU A 84 13.57 11.51 -9.54
N LYS A 85 14.60 10.82 -9.04
CA LYS A 85 15.77 11.44 -8.39
C LYS A 85 16.62 12.23 -9.38
N LEU A 86 16.84 11.69 -10.57
CA LEU A 86 17.62 12.36 -11.62
C LEU A 86 16.86 13.54 -12.22
N GLY A 87 15.54 13.43 -12.36
CA GLY A 87 14.66 14.47 -12.90
C GLY A 87 14.77 14.66 -14.42
N GLU A 88 15.95 14.45 -15.00
CA GLU A 88 16.23 14.41 -16.44
C GLU A 88 17.14 13.22 -16.76
N ILE A 89 16.88 12.55 -17.88
CA ILE A 89 17.61 11.37 -18.36
C ILE A 89 17.98 11.61 -19.82
N ASP A 90 19.28 11.74 -20.08
CA ASP A 90 19.87 11.60 -21.40
C ASP A 90 20.49 10.19 -21.59
N ARG A 91 21.25 10.02 -22.66
CA ARG A 91 21.86 8.73 -23.02
C ARG A 91 22.85 8.23 -21.96
N ASP A 92 23.62 9.13 -21.34
CA ASP A 92 24.65 8.76 -20.38
C ASP A 92 24.00 8.33 -19.06
N GLN A 93 22.97 9.07 -18.62
CA GLN A 93 22.22 8.63 -17.43
C GLN A 93 21.42 7.35 -17.68
N LEU A 94 20.90 7.13 -18.89
CA LEU A 94 20.25 5.87 -19.23
C LEU A 94 21.23 4.69 -19.10
N GLN A 95 22.45 4.83 -19.62
CA GLN A 95 23.48 3.81 -19.49
C GLN A 95 23.80 3.51 -18.02
N ILE A 96 23.93 4.53 -17.18
CA ILE A 96 24.17 4.35 -15.72
C ILE A 96 23.02 3.57 -15.07
N LEU A 97 21.76 3.85 -15.45
CA LEU A 97 20.61 3.13 -14.91
C LEU A 97 20.60 1.65 -15.37
N GLU A 98 20.97 1.39 -16.63
CA GLU A 98 21.07 0.04 -17.19
C GLU A 98 22.16 -0.78 -16.48
N GLU A 99 23.33 -0.20 -16.25
CA GLU A 99 24.43 -0.82 -15.51
C GLU A 99 24.03 -1.14 -14.06
N LYS A 100 23.23 -0.26 -13.45
CA LYS A 100 22.81 -0.39 -12.05
C LYS A 100 21.69 -1.41 -11.84
N TRP A 101 20.70 -1.44 -12.72
CA TRP A 101 19.46 -2.21 -12.49
C TRP A 101 19.26 -3.38 -13.46
N SER A 102 19.53 -3.19 -14.75
CA SER A 102 19.49 -4.19 -15.83
C SER A 102 19.46 -3.45 -17.18
N PRO A 103 19.98 -4.03 -18.28
CA PRO A 103 19.72 -3.56 -19.64
C PRO A 103 18.23 -3.36 -19.97
N SER A 104 17.31 -4.02 -19.26
CA SER A 104 15.86 -3.86 -19.45
C SER A 104 15.31 -2.50 -18.98
N VAL A 105 16.12 -1.59 -18.45
CA VAL A 105 15.64 -0.24 -18.07
C VAL A 105 15.11 0.51 -19.29
N ILE A 106 15.72 0.35 -20.47
CA ILE A 106 15.23 0.97 -21.70
C ILE A 106 13.81 0.53 -22.05
N ASP A 107 13.47 -0.73 -21.77
CA ASP A 107 12.15 -1.31 -22.02
C ASP A 107 11.08 -0.69 -21.11
N TYR A 108 11.47 -0.08 -19.99
CA TYR A 108 10.57 0.62 -19.08
C TYR A 108 10.20 2.02 -19.58
N LEU A 109 11.05 2.69 -20.38
CA LEU A 109 10.82 4.08 -20.79
C LEU A 109 9.48 4.30 -21.53
N PRO A 110 9.08 3.45 -22.51
CA PRO A 110 7.78 3.62 -23.18
C PRO A 110 6.61 3.52 -22.20
N LEU A 111 6.71 2.62 -21.21
CA LEU A 111 5.70 2.47 -20.18
C LEU A 111 5.66 3.69 -19.25
N LEU A 112 6.82 4.17 -18.78
CA LEU A 112 6.91 5.38 -17.94
C LEU A 112 6.39 6.62 -18.65
N GLU A 113 6.61 6.75 -19.96
CA GLU A 113 6.08 7.84 -20.79
C GLU A 113 4.57 7.74 -20.98
N LYS A 114 4.06 6.54 -21.34
CA LYS A 114 2.61 6.28 -21.44
C LYS A 114 1.89 6.57 -20.12
N SER A 115 2.51 6.18 -19.00
CA SER A 115 2.05 6.44 -17.64
C SER A 115 2.27 7.90 -17.20
N LYS A 116 2.82 8.77 -18.06
CA LYS A 116 3.13 10.18 -17.77
C LYS A 116 4.00 10.38 -16.52
N ILE A 117 4.81 9.39 -16.14
CA ILE A 117 5.86 9.58 -15.12
C ILE A 117 6.99 10.42 -15.71
N ILE A 118 7.31 10.17 -16.97
CA ILE A 118 8.24 10.96 -17.76
C ILE A 118 7.57 11.53 -19.00
N ARG A 119 8.25 12.49 -19.64
CA ARG A 119 7.91 13.02 -20.97
C ARG A 119 9.17 13.17 -21.80
N LYS A 120 9.10 12.88 -23.09
CA LYS A 120 10.21 13.11 -24.02
C LYS A 120 10.36 14.60 -24.35
N VAL A 121 11.58 15.12 -24.27
CA VAL A 121 11.96 16.50 -24.63
C VAL A 121 13.23 16.44 -25.47
N GLY A 122 13.07 16.52 -26.79
CA GLY A 122 14.16 16.29 -27.74
C GLY A 122 14.72 14.87 -27.62
N ASN A 123 16.02 14.76 -27.32
CA ASN A 123 16.73 13.48 -27.13
C ASN A 123 16.78 13.04 -25.65
N LYS A 124 16.05 13.69 -24.76
CA LYS A 124 16.05 13.41 -23.32
C LYS A 124 14.65 13.05 -22.84
N PHE A 125 14.58 12.45 -21.66
CA PHE A 125 13.35 12.27 -20.90
C PHE A 125 13.38 13.14 -19.65
N LYS A 126 12.28 13.81 -19.35
CA LYS A 126 12.11 14.59 -18.11
C LYS A 126 11.04 13.96 -17.24
N SER A 127 11.29 13.87 -15.94
CA SER A 127 10.29 13.48 -14.98
C SER A 127 9.18 14.53 -14.88
N ASN A 128 7.93 14.08 -14.81
CA ASN A 128 6.77 14.91 -14.51
C ASN A 128 6.54 15.06 -12.99
N TYR A 129 7.22 14.26 -12.17
CA TYR A 129 7.11 14.27 -10.71
C TYR A 129 8.47 14.50 -10.05
N THR A 130 8.46 15.08 -8.84
CA THR A 130 9.67 15.22 -8.03
C THR A 130 9.98 13.91 -7.30
N PHE A 131 11.20 13.80 -6.79
CA PHE A 131 11.64 12.65 -5.99
C PHE A 131 10.75 12.35 -4.78
N GLU A 132 10.10 13.37 -4.20
CA GLU A 132 9.20 13.22 -3.04
C GLU A 132 8.00 12.29 -3.31
N TYR A 133 7.62 12.12 -4.59
CA TYR A 133 6.54 11.21 -4.97
C TYR A 133 6.96 9.74 -4.98
N SER A 134 8.24 9.41 -4.81
CA SER A 134 8.69 8.01 -4.88
C SER A 134 8.03 7.16 -3.80
N GLY A 135 8.08 7.62 -2.54
CA GLY A 135 7.41 6.94 -1.42
C GLY A 135 5.91 6.79 -1.65
N VAL A 136 5.27 7.85 -2.15
CA VAL A 136 3.83 7.86 -2.46
C VAL A 136 3.46 6.81 -3.51
N ILE A 137 4.33 6.51 -4.48
CA ILE A 137 4.09 5.44 -5.47
C ILE A 137 4.09 4.06 -4.81
N LEU A 138 5.04 3.78 -3.92
CA LEU A 138 5.09 2.51 -3.19
C LEU A 138 3.88 2.36 -2.25
N GLU A 139 3.55 3.42 -1.53
CA GLU A 139 2.37 3.49 -0.66
C GLU A 139 1.08 3.20 -1.44
N TRP A 140 0.88 3.92 -2.55
CA TRP A 140 -0.25 3.73 -3.46
C TRP A 140 -0.29 2.29 -4.00
N PHE A 141 0.85 1.75 -4.43
CA PHE A 141 0.93 0.39 -4.98
C PHE A 141 0.50 -0.67 -3.97
N ILE A 142 0.99 -0.56 -2.72
CA ILE A 142 0.63 -1.51 -1.66
C ILE A 142 -0.84 -1.33 -1.30
N ALA A 143 -1.32 -0.11 -1.07
CA ALA A 143 -2.73 0.12 -0.73
C ALA A 143 -3.68 -0.36 -1.84
N LYS A 144 -3.35 -0.09 -3.10
CA LYS A 144 -4.11 -0.60 -4.25
C LYS A 144 -4.09 -2.13 -4.29
N SER A 145 -2.96 -2.76 -3.98
CA SER A 145 -2.87 -4.21 -3.86
C SER A 145 -3.76 -4.75 -2.73
N LEU A 146 -3.82 -4.08 -1.56
CA LEU A 146 -4.74 -4.45 -0.47
C LEU A 146 -6.19 -4.44 -0.93
N LYS A 147 -6.58 -3.42 -1.68
CA LYS A 147 -7.93 -3.30 -2.24
C LYS A 147 -8.22 -4.36 -3.31
N ASP A 148 -7.37 -4.43 -4.33
CA ASP A 148 -7.64 -5.20 -5.55
C ASP A 148 -7.35 -6.70 -5.38
N ASN A 149 -6.34 -7.07 -4.57
CA ASN A 149 -5.93 -8.47 -4.38
C ASN A 149 -6.46 -9.10 -3.09
N PHE A 150 -6.79 -8.31 -2.06
CA PHE A 150 -7.25 -8.82 -0.76
C PHE A 150 -8.66 -8.36 -0.37
N GLY A 151 -9.28 -7.47 -1.14
CA GLY A 151 -10.61 -6.95 -0.85
C GLY A 151 -10.67 -6.12 0.43
N LEU A 152 -9.54 -5.56 0.88
CA LEU A 152 -9.48 -4.76 2.10
C LEU A 152 -9.74 -3.29 1.79
N GLU A 153 -10.54 -2.63 2.63
CA GLU A 153 -10.55 -1.17 2.65
C GLU A 153 -9.17 -0.68 3.05
N SER A 154 -8.62 0.27 2.28
CA SER A 154 -7.32 0.85 2.54
C SER A 154 -7.26 2.31 2.11
N LYS A 155 -6.43 3.07 2.82
CA LYS A 155 -6.07 4.47 2.55
C LYS A 155 -4.55 4.59 2.66
N PHE A 156 -3.95 5.51 1.92
CA PHE A 156 -2.50 5.74 1.94
C PHE A 156 -2.17 7.23 2.08
N ALA A 157 -0.93 7.58 2.41
CA ALA A 157 -0.47 8.93 2.69
C ALA A 157 -1.40 9.69 3.67
N VAL A 158 -1.83 9.01 4.74
CA VAL A 158 -2.88 9.47 5.65
C VAL A 158 -2.31 10.39 6.72
N LYS A 159 -2.83 11.60 6.81
CA LYS A 159 -2.51 12.57 7.87
C LYS A 159 -3.64 12.63 8.89
N LEU A 160 -3.34 12.29 10.13
CA LEU A 160 -4.27 12.30 11.25
C LEU A 160 -4.10 13.54 12.12
N LYS A 161 -5.24 14.12 12.50
CA LYS A 161 -5.35 15.05 13.62
C LYS A 161 -5.16 14.28 14.94
N ASN A 162 -4.63 14.96 15.96
CA ASN A 162 -4.48 14.44 17.34
C ASN A 162 -3.48 13.28 17.52
N LEU A 163 -2.72 12.89 16.49
CA LEU A 163 -1.65 11.92 16.65
C LEU A 163 -0.43 12.60 17.32
N LYS A 164 -0.07 12.14 18.52
CA LYS A 164 0.91 12.81 19.39
C LYS A 164 2.34 12.79 18.85
N SER A 165 2.67 11.84 17.97
CA SER A 165 4.03 11.66 17.43
C SER A 165 3.95 11.39 15.94
N GLY A 166 4.26 12.39 15.10
CA GLY A 166 4.31 12.26 13.64
C GLY A 166 2.94 11.91 13.04
N GLY A 167 2.23 12.93 12.56
CA GLY A 167 0.83 12.83 12.12
C GLY A 167 0.56 12.01 10.86
N ASP A 168 1.59 11.59 10.15
CA ASP A 168 1.45 10.93 8.85
C ASP A 168 1.62 9.41 9.00
N LEU A 169 0.74 8.65 8.37
CA LEU A 169 0.73 7.19 8.30
C LEU A 169 0.75 6.81 6.82
N ASP A 170 1.72 5.99 6.44
CA ASP A 170 1.91 5.61 5.04
C ASP A 170 0.69 4.86 4.51
N ILE A 171 0.20 3.83 5.22
CA ILE A 171 -0.99 3.06 4.84
C ILE A 171 -1.78 2.63 6.07
N ILE A 172 -3.11 2.77 5.99
CA ILE A 172 -4.08 2.18 6.93
C ILE A 172 -5.01 1.26 6.13
N ALA A 173 -5.30 0.09 6.68
CA ALA A 173 -6.26 -0.85 6.12
C ALA A 173 -7.08 -1.56 7.20
N LEU A 174 -8.19 -2.18 6.81
CA LEU A 174 -9.03 -2.96 7.71
C LEU A 174 -8.96 -4.46 7.42
N ILE A 175 -8.72 -5.25 8.47
CA ILE A 175 -8.89 -6.71 8.46
C ILE A 175 -10.10 -7.01 9.36
N GLY A 176 -11.28 -7.09 8.76
CA GLY A 176 -12.53 -7.05 9.54
C GLY A 176 -12.64 -5.71 10.28
N PRO A 177 -12.88 -5.69 11.62
CA PRO A 177 -12.91 -4.46 12.40
C PRO A 177 -11.52 -4.01 12.89
N LYS A 178 -10.45 -4.77 12.59
CA LYS A 178 -9.11 -4.53 13.12
C LYS A 178 -8.31 -3.62 12.19
N ILE A 179 -7.59 -2.67 12.76
CA ILE A 179 -6.73 -1.75 12.02
C ILE A 179 -5.38 -2.40 11.74
N LEU A 180 -5.06 -2.54 10.46
CA LEU A 180 -3.70 -2.75 9.96
C LEU A 180 -3.07 -1.40 9.61
N THR A 181 -1.84 -1.19 10.07
CA THR A 181 -0.98 -0.10 9.57
C THR A 181 0.24 -0.67 8.90
N ILE A 182 0.67 -0.03 7.82
CA ILE A 182 1.91 -0.38 7.12
C ILE A 182 2.74 0.88 6.99
N GLU A 183 3.99 0.82 7.43
CA GLU A 183 5.01 1.86 7.20
C GLU A 183 5.98 1.35 6.13
N CYS A 184 6.30 2.19 5.15
CA CYS A 184 7.10 1.85 3.99
C CYS A 184 8.43 2.61 3.98
N LYS A 185 9.51 1.93 3.60
CA LYS A 185 10.81 2.56 3.34
C LYS A 185 11.46 2.03 2.08
N GLU A 186 11.83 2.95 1.20
CA GLU A 186 12.54 2.67 -0.04
C GLU A 186 14.06 2.82 0.10
N SER A 187 14.53 3.39 1.21
CA SER A 187 15.96 3.54 1.48
C SER A 187 16.63 2.18 1.66
N PRO A 188 17.86 2.00 1.15
CA PRO A 188 18.66 0.83 1.48
C PRO A 188 18.79 0.65 2.99
N PRO A 189 18.86 -0.59 3.52
CA PRO A 189 18.85 -0.85 4.96
C PRO A 189 19.96 -0.12 5.74
N ASN A 190 21.14 0.03 5.12
CA ASN A 190 22.27 0.73 5.73
C ASN A 190 22.03 2.24 5.88
N ASN A 191 21.06 2.79 5.16
CA ASN A 191 20.75 4.23 5.15
C ASN A 191 19.55 4.56 6.06
N ILE A 192 18.95 3.58 6.73
CA ILE A 192 17.85 3.81 7.67
C ILE A 192 18.47 3.95 9.08
N PRO A 193 18.54 5.16 9.66
CA PRO A 193 19.13 5.37 10.96
C PRO A 193 18.26 4.79 12.08
N VAL A 194 18.89 4.40 13.19
CA VAL A 194 18.19 3.88 14.38
C VAL A 194 17.18 4.90 14.95
N SER A 195 17.47 6.19 14.83
CA SER A 195 16.54 7.27 15.24
C SER A 195 15.22 7.22 14.47
N GLU A 196 15.25 6.88 13.18
CA GLU A 196 14.05 6.73 12.36
C GLU A 196 13.25 5.49 12.78
N LEU A 197 13.93 4.35 13.04
CA LEU A 197 13.28 3.15 13.58
C LEU A 197 12.60 3.43 14.93
N LYS A 198 13.23 4.21 15.82
CA LYS A 198 12.61 4.65 17.09
C LYS A 198 11.38 5.52 16.85
N SER A 199 11.44 6.43 15.88
CA SER A 199 10.29 7.27 15.52
C SER A 199 9.11 6.46 15.02
N ILE A 200 9.36 5.43 14.19
CA ILE A 200 8.34 4.48 13.73
C ILE A 200 7.73 3.75 14.91
N VAL A 201 8.54 3.13 15.77
CA VAL A 201 8.05 2.40 16.96
C VAL A 201 7.18 3.31 17.84
N LYS A 202 7.66 4.52 18.13
CA LYS A 202 6.91 5.52 18.93
C LYS A 202 5.57 5.88 18.28
N ARG A 203 5.52 6.00 16.95
CA ARG A 203 4.27 6.27 16.21
C ARG A 203 3.29 5.12 16.37
N VAL A 204 3.75 3.87 16.25
CA VAL A 204 2.89 2.70 16.42
C VAL A 204 2.42 2.55 17.86
N GLU A 205 3.29 2.79 18.85
CA GLU A 205 2.90 2.81 20.28
C GLU A 205 1.88 3.91 20.60
N SER A 206 1.98 5.06 19.93
CA SER A 206 1.02 6.16 20.06
C SER A 206 -0.31 5.84 19.39
N PHE A 207 -0.28 5.26 18.19
CA PHE A 207 -1.48 4.99 17.39
C PHE A 207 -2.22 3.72 17.84
N LYS A 208 -1.49 2.70 18.31
CA LYS A 208 -1.97 1.38 18.75
C LYS A 208 -2.88 0.69 17.71
N PRO A 209 -2.33 0.35 16.53
CA PRO A 209 -3.03 -0.49 15.57
C PRO A 209 -3.15 -1.93 16.10
N ASP A 210 -4.09 -2.69 15.57
CA ASP A 210 -4.23 -4.11 15.88
C ASP A 210 -3.12 -4.93 15.21
N PHE A 211 -2.67 -4.50 14.03
CA PHE A 211 -1.57 -5.07 13.29
C PHE A 211 -0.66 -3.98 12.72
N PHE A 212 0.65 -4.23 12.71
CA PHE A 212 1.65 -3.37 12.11
C PHE A 212 2.62 -4.18 11.24
N ILE A 213 2.87 -3.67 10.03
CA ILE A 213 3.86 -4.22 9.10
C ILE A 213 4.84 -3.11 8.73
N PHE A 214 6.12 -3.32 9.00
CA PHE A 214 7.18 -2.48 8.46
C PHE A 214 7.71 -3.07 7.14
N VAL A 215 7.50 -2.35 6.04
CA VAL A 215 7.95 -2.74 4.70
C VAL A 215 9.26 -2.02 4.38
N VAL A 216 10.31 -2.78 4.14
CA VAL A 216 11.57 -2.25 3.60
C VAL A 216 11.71 -2.72 2.16
N ASP A 217 11.48 -1.82 1.19
CA ASP A 217 11.53 -2.14 -0.24
C ASP A 217 12.96 -2.36 -0.73
N THR A 218 13.49 -3.54 -0.43
CA THR A 218 14.83 -3.97 -0.77
C THR A 218 14.92 -5.48 -0.93
N THR A 219 15.85 -5.92 -1.78
CA THR A 219 16.26 -7.33 -1.89
C THR A 219 17.53 -7.62 -1.07
N LEU A 220 18.10 -6.62 -0.41
CA LEU A 220 19.25 -6.75 0.47
C LEU A 220 18.86 -7.41 1.80
N SER A 221 19.86 -7.91 2.52
CA SER A 221 19.63 -8.40 3.88
C SER A 221 19.28 -7.24 4.81
N ILE A 222 18.17 -7.37 5.53
CA ILE A 222 17.71 -6.38 6.51
C ILE A 222 18.09 -6.75 7.96
N LYS A 223 18.77 -7.90 8.17
CA LYS A 223 18.99 -8.45 9.51
C LYS A 223 19.71 -7.46 10.44
N ARG A 224 20.93 -7.05 10.06
CA ARG A 224 21.79 -6.22 10.94
C ARG A 224 21.26 -4.82 11.17
N ASN A 225 20.79 -4.14 10.13
CA ASN A 225 20.46 -2.71 10.23
C ASN A 225 19.01 -2.45 10.62
N ILE A 226 18.11 -3.41 10.41
CA ILE A 226 16.68 -3.24 10.67
C ILE A 226 16.24 -4.18 11.78
N ILE A 227 16.39 -5.49 11.58
CA ILE A 227 15.83 -6.49 12.48
C ILE A 227 16.50 -6.44 13.86
N ASP A 228 17.83 -6.41 13.91
CA ASP A 228 18.59 -6.37 15.17
C ASP A 228 18.33 -5.05 15.91
N ASN A 229 18.22 -3.93 15.19
CA ASN A 229 17.89 -2.62 15.78
C ASN A 229 16.45 -2.56 16.31
N ILE A 230 15.46 -3.07 15.58
CA ILE A 230 14.07 -3.16 16.06
C ILE A 230 13.98 -4.10 17.26
N SER A 231 14.68 -5.23 17.24
CA SER A 231 14.79 -6.17 18.37
C SER A 231 15.31 -5.46 19.62
N TRP A 232 16.36 -4.65 19.48
CA TRP A 232 16.89 -3.84 20.56
C TRP A 232 15.91 -2.78 21.07
N ILE A 233 15.19 -2.09 20.18
CA ILE A 233 14.19 -1.06 20.56
C ILE A 233 13.01 -1.70 21.31
N LEU A 234 12.43 -2.78 20.76
CA LEU A 234 11.25 -3.43 21.31
C LEU A 234 11.57 -4.39 22.47
N LYS A 235 12.83 -4.78 22.64
CA LYS A 235 13.27 -5.85 23.55
C LYS A 235 12.58 -7.19 23.27
N LEU A 236 12.38 -7.51 21.99
CA LEU A 236 11.71 -8.72 21.52
C LEU A 236 12.60 -9.48 20.54
N SER A 237 12.68 -10.80 20.71
CA SER A 237 13.40 -11.68 19.78
C SER A 237 12.58 -11.94 18.51
N PRO A 238 13.08 -11.62 17.32
CA PRO A 238 12.35 -11.86 16.07
C PRO A 238 12.39 -13.33 15.68
N LEU A 239 11.25 -13.85 15.24
CA LEU A 239 11.14 -15.13 14.54
C LEU A 239 11.24 -14.91 13.02
N SER A 240 12.23 -15.52 12.38
CA SER A 240 12.33 -15.55 10.91
C SER A 240 11.39 -16.63 10.37
N ILE A 241 10.21 -16.26 9.90
CA ILE A 241 9.22 -17.22 9.40
C ILE A 241 9.63 -17.75 8.02
N LYS A 242 10.08 -16.85 7.16
CA LYS A 242 10.50 -17.14 5.79
C LYS A 242 11.53 -16.10 5.37
N GLN A 243 12.28 -16.39 4.31
CA GLN A 243 13.19 -15.43 3.71
C GLN A 243 12.44 -14.12 3.37
N GLY A 244 12.83 -13.03 4.04
CA GLY A 244 12.21 -11.71 3.87
C GLY A 244 11.00 -11.42 4.75
N ILE A 245 10.67 -12.28 5.72
CA ILE A 245 9.56 -12.10 6.67
C ILE A 245 10.04 -12.40 8.09
N TYR A 246 9.93 -11.40 8.96
CA TYR A 246 10.28 -11.47 10.38
C TYR A 246 9.06 -11.09 11.23
N LYS A 247 8.80 -11.85 12.28
CA LYS A 247 7.70 -11.61 13.25
C LYS A 247 8.28 -11.30 14.62
N PHE A 248 7.85 -10.20 15.23
CA PHE A 248 8.25 -9.81 16.58
C PHE A 248 7.19 -10.13 17.64
N SER A 249 5.92 -10.13 17.23
CA SER A 249 4.76 -10.52 18.04
C SER A 249 3.62 -10.99 17.13
N GLU A 250 2.49 -11.40 17.69
CA GLU A 250 1.28 -11.72 16.91
C GLU A 250 0.78 -10.56 16.04
N SER A 251 1.11 -9.32 16.41
CA SER A 251 0.66 -8.11 15.71
C SER A 251 1.76 -7.33 14.99
N TRP A 252 3.03 -7.76 15.05
CA TRP A 252 4.16 -6.95 14.57
C TRP A 252 5.08 -7.72 13.62
N PHE A 253 5.19 -7.22 12.39
CA PHE A 253 5.95 -7.86 11.32
C PHE A 253 6.90 -6.88 10.63
N VAL A 254 8.00 -7.40 10.11
CA VAL A 254 8.90 -6.69 9.20
C VAL A 254 9.07 -7.54 7.95
N ILE A 255 8.83 -6.96 6.78
CA ILE A 255 9.02 -7.63 5.50
C ILE A 255 9.94 -6.84 4.57
N ASN A 256 10.57 -7.53 3.63
CA ASN A 256 11.26 -6.89 2.51
C ASN A 256 10.82 -7.45 1.15
N ALA A 257 11.34 -6.86 0.08
CA ALA A 257 11.04 -7.28 -1.29
C ALA A 257 11.87 -8.48 -1.77
N LYS A 258 12.53 -9.24 -0.87
CA LYS A 258 13.27 -10.45 -1.26
C LYS A 258 12.30 -11.46 -1.88
N ARG A 259 12.64 -11.93 -3.08
CA ARG A 259 11.81 -12.75 -3.99
C ARG A 259 10.62 -11.98 -4.57
N ASP A 260 9.71 -11.50 -3.74
CA ASP A 260 8.48 -10.84 -4.19
C ASP A 260 7.78 -10.14 -3.01
N LEU A 261 7.63 -8.82 -3.10
CA LEU A 261 7.03 -8.00 -2.04
C LEU A 261 5.57 -8.37 -1.77
N LEU A 262 4.76 -8.53 -2.81
CA LEU A 262 3.33 -8.82 -2.65
C LEU A 262 3.10 -10.25 -2.14
N LYS A 263 3.96 -11.21 -2.50
CA LYS A 263 3.89 -12.56 -1.90
C LYS A 263 4.22 -12.53 -0.41
N ASN A 264 5.22 -11.75 0.00
CA ASN A 264 5.57 -11.62 1.42
C ASN A 264 4.45 -10.91 2.20
N LEU A 265 3.90 -9.84 1.64
CA LEU A 265 2.73 -9.15 2.20
C LEU A 265 1.52 -10.08 2.31
N SER A 266 1.23 -10.85 1.25
CA SER A 266 0.12 -11.80 1.21
C SER A 266 0.24 -12.87 2.29
N PHE A 267 1.44 -13.39 2.50
CA PHE A 267 1.71 -14.37 3.54
C PHE A 267 1.39 -13.80 4.94
N VAL A 268 1.83 -12.57 5.20
CA VAL A 268 1.59 -11.92 6.50
C VAL A 268 0.11 -11.64 6.72
N ILE A 269 -0.59 -11.06 5.73
CA ILE A 269 -2.03 -10.77 5.84
C ILE A 269 -2.83 -12.04 6.12
N LYS A 270 -2.55 -13.14 5.40
CA LYS A 270 -3.23 -14.43 5.62
C LYS A 270 -2.98 -15.05 6.99
N SER A 271 -1.93 -14.62 7.69
CA SER A 271 -1.67 -15.06 9.07
C SER A 271 -2.41 -14.23 10.13
N MET A 272 -3.05 -13.12 9.72
CA MET A 272 -3.80 -12.20 10.59
C MET A 272 -5.32 -12.42 10.53
N THR A 273 -5.78 -13.10 9.48
CA THR A 273 -7.17 -13.53 9.23
C THR A 273 -7.43 -14.90 9.81
#